data_AF-A0A2E6NC42-F1
#
_entry.id   AF-A0A2E6NC42-F1
#
_cell.length_a   1.000
_cell.length_b   1.000
_cell.length_c   1.000
_cell.angle_alpha   90.00
_cell.angle_beta   90.00
_cell.angle_gamma   90.00
#
_symmetry.space_group_name_H-M   'P 1'
#
loop_
_entity.id
_entity.type
_entity.pdbx_description
1 polymer ?
#
loop_
_entity_poly.entity_id
_entity_poly.type
_entity_poly.pdbx_seq_one_letter_code
_entity_poly.pdbx_strand_id
1 'polypeptide(L)' 'MAAPEKYQKMFGADRANKIYKRGLGAYYSSGSKAGMSAHQWAVARLKAHAKGKATVKKADGDLFKKKG' A
#
# COMPACT_ATOMS: atom_id res chain seq x y z
N MET A 1 -11.28 0.41 -6.94
CA MET A 1 -10.53 -0.81 -6.56
C MET A 1 -10.29 -0.81 -5.05
N ALA A 2 -10.56 -1.93 -4.40
CA ALA A 2 -10.34 -2.12 -2.98
C ALA A 2 -9.11 -3.00 -2.73
N ALA A 3 -8.46 -2.83 -1.58
CA ALA A 3 -7.41 -3.70 -1.11
C ALA A 3 -7.94 -5.13 -0.90
N PRO A 4 -7.10 -6.18 -0.99
CA PRO A 4 -7.54 -7.53 -0.68
C PRO A 4 -8.08 -7.63 0.75
N GLU A 5 -9.20 -8.34 0.95
CA GLU A 5 -9.88 -8.47 2.24
C GLU A 5 -8.96 -8.93 3.38
N LYS A 6 -7.96 -9.78 3.07
CA LYS A 6 -6.93 -10.20 4.02
C LYS A 6 -6.26 -9.01 4.72
N TYR A 7 -5.89 -7.97 3.97
CA TYR A 7 -5.23 -6.79 4.53
C TYR A 7 -6.23 -5.81 5.12
N GLN A 8 -7.47 -5.77 4.61
CA GLN A 8 -8.56 -5.02 5.23
C GLN A 8 -8.83 -5.53 6.66
N LYS A 9 -8.85 -6.85 6.88
CA LYS A 9 -8.98 -7.46 8.21
C LYS A 9 -7.75 -7.21 9.09
N MET A 10 -6.55 -7.15 8.49
CA MET A 10 -5.28 -7.00 9.22
C MET A 10 -5.01 -5.55 9.69
N PHE A 11 -5.40 -4.54 8.91
CA PHE A 11 -5.10 -3.13 9.21
C PHE A 11 -6.34 -2.24 9.38
N GLY A 12 -7.52 -2.74 9.01
CA GLY A 12 -8.74 -1.96 8.78
C GLY A 12 -8.94 -1.65 7.30
N ALA A 13 -10.19 -1.69 6.83
CA ALA A 13 -10.54 -1.50 5.42
C ALA A 13 -10.10 -0.13 4.86
N ASP A 14 -10.30 0.95 5.61
CA ASP A 14 -9.86 2.30 5.24
C ASP A 14 -8.34 2.37 5.01
N ARG A 15 -7.58 1.83 5.96
CA ARG A 15 -6.12 1.88 5.97
C ARG A 15 -5.51 1.02 4.87
N ALA A 16 -6.04 -0.19 4.67
CA ALA A 16 -5.65 -1.06 3.58
C ALA A 16 -5.96 -0.42 2.21
N ASN A 17 -7.14 0.19 2.06
CA ASN A 17 -7.52 0.90 0.84
C ASN A 17 -6.62 2.10 0.54
N LYS A 18 -6.19 2.86 1.56
CA LYS A 18 -5.27 3.99 1.39
C LYS A 18 -3.89 3.55 0.88
N ILE A 19 -3.28 2.55 1.50
CA ILE A 19 -1.98 2.00 1.07
C ILE A 19 -2.09 1.43 -0.35
N TYR A 20 -3.20 0.74 -0.62
CA TYR A 20 -3.46 0.15 -1.91
C TYR A 20 -3.60 1.22 -3.03
N LYS A 21 -4.42 2.25 -2.81
CA LYS A 21 -4.57 3.39 -3.74
C LYS A 21 -3.25 4.13 -3.95
N ARG A 22 -2.47 4.34 -2.89
CA ARG A 22 -1.17 5.00 -2.98
C ARG A 22 -0.15 4.16 -3.74
N GLY A 23 -0.18 2.83 -3.54
CA GLY A 23 0.61 1.90 -4.33
C GLY A 23 0.27 1.98 -5.82
N LEU A 24 -1.02 2.01 -6.17
CA LEU A 24 -1.45 2.24 -7.54
C LEU A 24 -0.91 3.57 -8.09
N GLY A 25 -1.10 4.69 -7.37
CA GLY A 25 -0.61 6.00 -7.80
C GLY A 25 0.91 6.04 -7.98
N ALA A 26 1.67 5.43 -7.07
CA ALA A 26 3.12 5.33 -7.19
C ALA A 26 3.56 4.46 -8.36
N TYR A 27 2.80 3.43 -8.74
CA TYR A 27 3.09 2.65 -9.93
C TYR A 27 2.92 3.47 -11.21
N TYR A 28 1.82 4.23 -11.30
CA TYR A 28 1.58 5.12 -12.44
C TYR A 28 2.56 6.31 -12.47
N SER A 29 3.03 6.78 -11.32
CA SER A 29 3.86 7.99 -11.21
C SER A 29 5.38 7.73 -11.20
N SER A 30 5.87 6.60 -10.69
CA SER A 30 7.32 6.29 -10.61
C SER A 30 7.83 5.40 -11.76
N GLY A 31 6.97 5.07 -12.73
CA GLY A 31 7.31 4.20 -13.84
C GLY A 31 6.99 2.74 -13.52
N SER A 32 6.15 2.16 -14.38
CA SER A 32 5.74 0.77 -14.37
C SER A 32 6.96 -0.15 -14.30
N LYS A 33 7.12 -0.91 -13.21
CA LYS A 33 8.16 -1.93 -13.16
C LYS A 33 7.79 -3.03 -14.15
N ALA A 34 8.63 -3.23 -15.18
CA ALA A 34 8.38 -4.19 -16.25
C ALA A 34 8.00 -5.57 -15.68
N GLY A 35 6.85 -6.11 -16.11
CA GLY A 35 6.33 -7.41 -15.68
C GLY A 35 5.49 -7.43 -14.39
N MET A 36 5.28 -6.29 -13.72
CA MET A 36 4.43 -6.23 -12.52
C MET A 36 3.21 -5.37 -12.79
N SER A 37 2.00 -5.87 -12.56
CA SER A 37 0.79 -5.05 -12.69
C SER A 37 0.67 -4.05 -11.53
N ALA A 38 0.00 -2.92 -11.77
CA ALA A 38 -0.27 -1.90 -10.74
C ALA A 38 -0.89 -2.53 -9.48
N HIS A 39 -1.81 -3.48 -9.66
CA HIS A 39 -2.48 -4.21 -8.59
C HIS A 39 -1.48 -5.03 -7.75
N GLN A 40 -0.55 -5.75 -8.40
CA GLN A 40 0.48 -6.52 -7.71
C GLN A 40 1.43 -5.61 -6.95
N TRP A 41 1.77 -4.46 -7.50
CA TRP A 41 2.61 -3.45 -6.85
C TRP A 41 1.96 -2.89 -5.58
N ALA A 42 0.66 -2.56 -5.65
CA ALA A 42 -0.12 -2.12 -4.49
C ALA A 42 -0.20 -3.22 -3.41
N VAL A 43 -0.40 -4.48 -3.81
CA VAL A 43 -0.41 -5.62 -2.88
C VAL A 43 0.97 -5.88 -2.26
N ALA A 44 2.06 -5.69 -3.01
CA ALA A 44 3.41 -5.83 -2.50
C ALA A 44 3.72 -4.81 -1.40
N ARG A 45 3.19 -3.58 -1.52
CA ARG A 45 3.27 -2.57 -0.44
C ARG A 45 2.50 -3.00 0.81
N LEU A 46 1.27 -3.48 0.66
CA LEU A 46 0.49 -4.03 1.79
C LEU A 46 1.24 -5.17 2.49
N LYS A 47 1.84 -6.09 1.71
CA LYS A 47 2.65 -7.21 2.23
C LYS A 47 3.90 -6.71 2.96
N ALA A 48 4.60 -5.72 2.42
CA ALA A 48 5.75 -5.12 3.06
C ALA A 48 5.37 -4.39 4.36
N HIS A 49 4.20 -3.76 4.38
CA HIS A 49 3.62 -3.14 5.58
C HIS A 49 3.27 -4.18 6.64
N ALA A 50 2.68 -5.32 6.24
CA ALA A 50 2.38 -6.45 7.11
C ALA A 50 3.65 -7.05 7.71
N LYS A 51 4.71 -7.16 6.90
CA LYS A 51 6.00 -7.70 7.30
C LYS A 51 6.85 -6.71 8.12
N GLY A 52 6.34 -5.51 8.39
CA GLY A 52 7.04 -4.50 9.20
C GLY A 52 8.28 -3.90 8.55
N LYS A 53 8.43 -3.94 7.21
CA LYS A 53 9.56 -3.31 6.54
C LYS A 53 9.57 -1.80 6.79
N ALA A 54 10.59 -1.31 7.50
CA ALA A 54 10.71 0.08 7.95
C ALA A 54 10.63 1.10 6.80
N THR A 55 11.13 0.76 5.62
CA THR A 55 11.13 1.64 4.44
C THR A 55 9.72 1.94 3.92
N VAL A 56 8.83 0.95 3.93
CA VAL A 56 7.43 1.14 3.49
C VAL A 56 6.62 1.86 4.57
N LYS A 57 6.86 1.51 5.85
CA LYS A 57 6.32 2.27 6.99
C LYS A 57 6.69 3.75 6.98
N LYS A 58 7.85 4.12 6.43
CA LYS A 58 8.28 5.53 6.29
C LYS A 58 7.62 6.21 5.09
N ALA A 59 7.54 5.52 3.94
CA ALA A 59 6.94 6.06 2.71
C ALA A 59 5.41 6.21 2.78
N ASP A 60 4.75 5.31 3.51
CA ASP A 60 3.32 5.32 3.78
C ASP A 60 3.03 5.84 5.21
N GLY A 61 4.05 6.31 5.94
CA GLY A 61 3.95 6.70 7.34
C GLY A 61 2.99 7.85 7.60
N ASP A 62 2.77 8.72 6.61
CA ASP A 62 1.76 9.77 6.67
C ASP A 62 0.33 9.22 6.67
N LEU A 63 0.08 8.02 6.11
CA LEU A 63 -1.23 7.36 6.20
C LEU A 63 -1.53 6.88 7.62
N PHE A 64 -0.49 6.72 8.45
CA PHE A 64 -0.57 6.27 9.84
C PHE A 64 -0.41 7.40 10.85
N LYS A 65 0.18 8.52 10.44
CA LYS A 65 0.28 9.71 11.28
C LYS A 65 -1.10 10.35 11.34
N LYS A 66 -1.81 10.11 12.45
CA LYS A 66 -3.07 10.77 12.80
C LYS A 66 -2.87 12.27 12.56
N LYS A 67 -3.65 12.85 11.64
CA LYS A 67 -3.71 14.30 11.44
C LYS A 67 -4.17 14.87 12.80
N GLY A 68 -3.24 15.52 13.50
CA GLY A 68 -3.53 16.27 14.72
C GLY A 68 -4.46 17.42 14.41
#